data_AF-A0A4P2QKQ0-F1
#
_entry.id   AF-A0A4P2QKQ0-F1
#
_cell.length_a   1.000
_cell.length_b   1.000
_cell.length_c   1.000
_cell.angle_alpha   90.00
_cell.angle_beta   90.00
_cell.angle_gamma   90.00
#
_symmetry.space_group_name_H-M   'P 1'
#
loop_
_entity.id
_entity.type
_entity.pdbx_description
1 polymer ?
#
loop_
_entity_poly.entity_id
_entity_poly.type
_entity_poly.pdbx_seq_one_letter_code
_entity_poly.pdbx_strand_id
1 'polypeptide(L)'
;MCAGAALGLSTGCSFGGASDEPLEALESQSSEIVGGEVAEASPWAVQVFDVRGSTGDFFQCTGTLVAPRWVLTAQHCIADEGETSAVRVGSNTYLAGQRITVDAVEVPSAVADIVLLHLTEAASGPVVQLAEATSVAIGSDATAYGWGSEGTPLVMAPSLKKASIHIDSRYSDEELLATGVTGSGWNGDSGGPWFVDGRQVAVFSGVNGQGGTNLHARQLGVDVARHRAWIDATIAGGPTVHPSGQVVLYDLSNFSGISQGFGIGRHELSNTTIIGDDRASAIRVPAGLRVTAFMHPDAGGEARVFTSDTDLVAAGFDNTISSIVVAHATDPQLDVVTLYENANFSGASVVYGIGNSLFYSTPWDQRVSSVRVPSGFSLTLYDGLWRYSAESRVFTTDVTNLATHNFDNKTRSFLIERL
;
A
#
# COMPACT_ATOMS: atom_id res chain seq x y z
N MET A 1 -64.39 -39.20 33.52
CA MET A 1 -65.48 -39.27 34.52
C MET A 1 -65.50 -37.97 35.30
N CYS A 2 -66.69 -37.49 35.66
CA CYS A 2 -66.98 -36.21 36.33
C CYS A 2 -66.65 -34.92 35.55
N ALA A 3 -67.42 -33.87 35.84
CA ALA A 3 -67.54 -32.63 35.09
C ALA A 3 -67.87 -31.44 36.02
N GLY A 4 -67.70 -30.21 35.51
CA GLY A 4 -68.04 -28.91 36.11
C GLY A 4 -67.25 -27.82 35.38
N ALA A 5 -67.80 -26.77 34.75
CA ALA A 5 -68.78 -25.77 35.21
C ALA A 5 -68.25 -24.92 36.39
N ALA A 6 -68.30 -23.58 36.41
CA ALA A 6 -68.55 -22.57 35.36
C ALA A 6 -68.15 -21.15 35.90
N LEU A 7 -67.96 -20.17 35.00
CA LEU A 7 -68.18 -18.70 35.18
C LEU A 7 -67.57 -17.90 36.37
N GLY A 8 -66.92 -16.77 36.08
CA GLY A 8 -67.33 -15.47 36.69
C GLY A 8 -66.37 -14.64 37.57
N LEU A 9 -65.62 -13.73 36.94
CA LEU A 9 -65.35 -12.31 37.31
C LEU A 9 -64.98 -11.86 38.76
N SER A 10 -63.81 -11.19 38.85
CA SER A 10 -63.42 -10.13 39.82
C SER A 10 -63.25 -10.54 41.31
N THR A 11 -62.44 -9.91 42.17
CA THR A 11 -61.70 -8.63 42.19
C THR A 11 -60.26 -8.84 42.72
N GLY A 12 -59.38 -7.82 42.61
CA GLY A 12 -57.95 -7.96 42.92
C GLY A 12 -57.55 -7.80 44.41
N CYS A 13 -56.29 -8.11 44.70
CA CYS A 13 -55.58 -7.75 45.94
C CYS A 13 -54.16 -7.29 45.59
N SER A 14 -53.67 -6.24 46.25
CA SER A 14 -52.29 -5.76 46.11
C SER A 14 -51.34 -6.54 47.01
N PHE A 15 -50.15 -6.85 46.50
CA PHE A 15 -48.91 -6.90 47.29
C PHE A 15 -47.81 -6.23 46.46
N GLY A 16 -46.94 -5.47 47.10
CA GLY A 16 -45.91 -4.68 46.42
C GLY A 16 -44.50 -4.95 46.93
N GLY A 17 -43.53 -4.43 46.19
CA GLY A 17 -42.21 -4.09 46.71
C GLY A 17 -41.17 -5.22 46.74
N ALA A 18 -40.43 -5.38 45.64
CA ALA A 18 -39.03 -5.81 45.67
C ALA A 18 -38.29 -5.15 44.48
N SER A 19 -37.43 -4.19 44.81
CA SER A 19 -36.29 -3.65 44.04
C SER A 19 -36.13 -3.99 42.56
N ASP A 20 -36.18 -2.95 41.72
CA ASP A 20 -35.44 -2.90 40.44
C ASP A 20 -33.93 -2.94 40.73
N GLU A 21 -33.28 -4.07 40.46
CA GLU A 21 -31.84 -4.12 40.23
C GLU A 21 -31.61 -3.85 38.73
N PRO A 22 -30.85 -2.80 38.35
CA PRO A 22 -30.53 -2.59 36.94
C PRO A 22 -29.60 -3.71 36.47
N LEU A 23 -30.00 -4.40 35.40
CA LEU A 23 -29.13 -5.37 34.71
C LEU A 23 -27.82 -4.65 34.34
N GLU A 24 -26.69 -5.12 34.88
CA GLU A 24 -25.38 -4.64 34.49
C GLU A 24 -25.24 -4.75 32.98
N ALA A 25 -25.01 -3.61 32.33
CA ALA A 25 -24.68 -3.58 30.92
C ALA A 25 -23.31 -4.25 30.76
N LEU A 26 -23.32 -5.51 30.32
CA LEU A 26 -22.10 -6.20 29.89
C LEU A 26 -21.44 -5.33 28.82
N GLU A 27 -20.31 -4.74 29.18
CA GLU A 27 -19.61 -3.75 28.38
C GLU A 27 -19.26 -4.33 27.01
N SER A 28 -19.48 -3.54 25.96
CA SER A 28 -19.24 -3.95 24.58
C SER A 28 -17.73 -4.07 24.30
N GLN A 29 -17.17 -5.26 24.51
CA GLN A 29 -15.86 -5.62 23.97
C GLN A 29 -16.02 -6.10 22.52
N SER A 30 -15.76 -5.19 21.59
CA SER A 30 -15.46 -5.44 20.18
C SER A 30 -14.21 -4.62 19.83
N SER A 31 -13.10 -5.32 19.61
CA SER A 31 -11.71 -4.90 19.72
C SER A 31 -10.88 -5.37 18.51
N GLU A 32 -11.03 -4.71 17.36
CA GLU A 32 -10.48 -5.25 16.08
C GLU A 32 -9.92 -4.21 15.08
N ILE A 33 -8.64 -3.83 15.18
CA ILE A 33 -7.63 -4.10 14.15
C ILE A 33 -7.47 -5.65 14.12
N VAL A 34 -6.28 -6.26 14.09
CA VAL A 34 -6.13 -7.55 14.78
C VAL A 34 -5.84 -7.24 16.25
N GLY A 35 -6.90 -7.08 17.06
CA GLY A 35 -6.87 -6.54 18.43
C GLY A 35 -7.14 -5.04 18.53
N GLY A 36 -6.73 -4.36 19.59
CA GLY A 36 -6.90 -2.90 19.74
C GLY A 36 -8.33 -2.45 20.05
N GLU A 37 -8.65 -1.17 19.84
CA GLU A 37 -9.95 -0.57 20.19
C GLU A 37 -10.44 0.44 19.13
N VAL A 38 -11.70 0.87 19.23
CA VAL A 38 -12.24 1.92 18.37
C VAL A 38 -11.56 3.26 18.65
N ALA A 39 -11.08 3.91 17.59
CA ALA A 39 -10.41 5.19 17.71
C ALA A 39 -11.40 6.31 18.02
N GLU A 40 -10.98 7.27 18.85
CA GLU A 40 -11.63 8.57 19.00
C GLU A 40 -11.76 9.30 17.65
N ALA A 41 -12.65 10.31 17.61
CA ALA A 41 -12.91 11.10 16.40
C ALA A 41 -11.60 11.68 15.83
N SER A 42 -11.18 11.14 14.69
CA SER A 42 -9.89 11.37 14.06
C SER A 42 -10.08 11.90 12.63
N PRO A 43 -10.64 13.11 12.46
CA PRO A 43 -10.94 13.68 11.13
C PRO A 43 -9.70 13.96 10.26
N TRP A 44 -8.49 13.81 10.82
CA TRP A 44 -7.21 13.83 10.10
C TRP A 44 -6.89 12.50 9.39
N ALA A 45 -7.56 11.41 9.77
CA ALA A 45 -7.32 10.08 9.22
C ALA A 45 -7.92 9.97 7.81
N VAL A 46 -7.21 9.28 6.93
CA VAL A 46 -7.54 9.20 5.51
C VAL A 46 -7.68 7.75 5.08
N GLN A 47 -8.76 7.45 4.37
CA GLN A 47 -8.93 6.20 3.64
C GLN A 47 -8.45 6.42 2.20
N VAL A 48 -7.53 5.58 1.71
CA VAL A 48 -6.94 5.63 0.36
C VAL A 48 -7.58 4.56 -0.51
N PHE A 49 -7.97 4.94 -1.73
CA PHE A 49 -8.72 4.10 -2.67
C PHE A 49 -8.07 4.08 -4.05
N ASP A 50 -8.09 2.91 -4.67
CA ASP A 50 -8.10 2.80 -6.14
C ASP A 50 -9.49 3.17 -6.66
N VAL A 51 -9.60 3.63 -7.90
CA VAL A 51 -10.88 4.01 -8.51
C VAL A 51 -11.01 3.31 -9.86
N ARG A 52 -11.68 2.15 -9.83
CA ARG A 52 -11.76 1.18 -10.92
C ARG A 52 -12.81 1.55 -11.97
N GLY A 53 -12.81 2.81 -12.40
CA GLY A 53 -13.75 3.34 -13.38
C GLY A 53 -15.21 3.01 -13.05
N SER A 54 -15.82 2.10 -13.81
CA SER A 54 -17.21 1.68 -13.63
C SER A 54 -17.46 0.67 -12.49
N THR A 55 -16.43 0.05 -11.90
CA THR A 55 -16.61 -0.93 -10.81
C THR A 55 -16.54 -0.32 -9.42
N GLY A 56 -16.10 0.94 -9.28
CA GLY A 56 -16.20 1.74 -8.05
C GLY A 56 -14.86 2.08 -7.39
N ASP A 57 -14.92 2.70 -6.21
CA ASP A 57 -13.74 2.94 -5.37
C ASP A 57 -13.43 1.66 -4.56
N PHE A 58 -12.18 1.20 -4.56
CA PHE A 58 -11.72 0.02 -3.81
C PHE A 58 -10.73 0.47 -2.75
N PHE A 59 -11.04 0.21 -1.48
CA PHE A 59 -10.18 0.59 -0.36
C PHE A 59 -8.88 -0.20 -0.41
N GLN A 60 -7.76 0.50 -0.37
CA GLN A 60 -6.42 -0.10 -0.29
C GLN A 60 -5.80 0.07 1.09
N CYS A 61 -5.80 1.30 1.59
CA CYS A 61 -4.86 1.71 2.62
C CYS A 61 -5.39 2.80 3.54
N THR A 62 -4.76 2.94 4.69
CA THR A 62 -4.88 4.07 5.60
C THR A 62 -3.85 5.16 5.23
N GLY A 63 -4.13 6.40 5.60
CA GLY A 63 -3.19 7.52 5.47
C GLY A 63 -3.53 8.65 6.45
N THR A 64 -2.82 9.76 6.32
CA THR A 64 -2.90 10.91 7.24
C THR A 64 -2.87 12.23 6.50
N LEU A 65 -3.74 13.17 6.87
CA LEU A 65 -3.71 14.53 6.34
C LEU A 65 -2.57 15.31 7.02
N VAL A 66 -1.50 15.61 6.28
CA VAL A 66 -0.28 16.28 6.79
C VAL A 66 -0.22 17.77 6.43
N ALA A 67 -0.90 18.16 5.36
CA ALA A 67 -1.20 19.55 5.02
C ALA A 67 -2.57 19.61 4.29
N PRO A 68 -3.21 20.78 4.12
CA PRO A 68 -4.59 20.85 3.62
C PRO A 68 -4.86 20.15 2.27
N ARG A 69 -3.84 19.99 1.43
CA ARG A 69 -3.90 19.27 0.15
C ARG A 69 -2.89 18.11 0.05
N TRP A 70 -2.40 17.60 1.17
CA TRP A 70 -1.37 16.56 1.19
C TRP A 70 -1.69 15.44 2.18
N VAL A 71 -1.68 14.20 1.67
CA VAL A 71 -1.86 12.98 2.46
C VAL A 71 -0.56 12.20 2.46
N LEU A 72 -0.12 11.76 3.64
CA LEU A 72 1.00 10.85 3.81
C LEU A 72 0.48 9.42 4.02
N THR A 73 0.98 8.48 3.23
CA THR A 73 0.64 7.03 3.25
C THR A 73 1.84 6.22 2.73
N ALA A 74 1.70 4.91 2.55
CA ALA A 74 2.75 4.02 2.03
C ALA A 74 2.78 4.01 0.49
N GLN A 75 3.94 3.77 -0.11
CA GLN A 75 4.10 3.80 -1.58
C GLN A 75 3.39 2.63 -2.25
N HIS A 76 3.46 1.42 -1.68
CA HIS A 76 2.86 0.22 -2.28
C HIS A 76 1.33 0.37 -2.48
N CYS A 77 0.67 1.12 -1.60
CA CYS A 77 -0.74 1.51 -1.71
C CYS A 77 -1.13 2.19 -3.04
N ILE A 78 -0.16 2.71 -3.78
CA ILE A 78 -0.32 3.41 -5.07
C ILE A 78 0.42 2.69 -6.20
N ALA A 79 1.41 1.86 -5.87
CA ALA A 79 2.27 1.18 -6.85
C ALA A 79 1.62 -0.04 -7.51
N ASP A 80 0.65 -0.67 -6.85
CA ASP A 80 0.20 -2.02 -7.24
C ASP A 80 -0.95 -2.06 -8.24
N GLU A 81 -1.77 -1.00 -8.35
CA GLU A 81 -2.84 -0.87 -9.35
C GLU A 81 -3.06 0.59 -9.77
N GLY A 82 -2.26 1.06 -10.73
CA GLY A 82 -2.72 1.69 -11.97
C GLY A 82 -3.87 2.73 -12.02
N GLU A 83 -4.40 3.26 -10.94
CA GLU A 83 -5.70 3.94 -11.03
C GLU A 83 -5.67 5.35 -10.51
N THR A 84 -6.67 6.14 -10.91
CA THR A 84 -6.91 7.44 -10.30
C THR A 84 -7.12 7.26 -8.80
N SER A 85 -6.10 7.47 -7.96
CA SER A 85 -6.30 7.34 -6.53
C SER A 85 -7.31 8.39 -6.04
N ALA A 86 -8.17 8.00 -5.12
CA ALA A 86 -9.03 8.91 -4.38
C ALA A 86 -8.82 8.71 -2.89
N VAL A 87 -9.09 9.76 -2.13
CA VAL A 87 -9.06 9.71 -0.67
C VAL A 87 -10.44 10.02 -0.10
N ARG A 88 -10.74 9.48 1.09
CA ARG A 88 -11.85 9.94 1.93
C ARG A 88 -11.33 10.37 3.30
N VAL A 89 -11.80 11.51 3.77
CA VAL A 89 -11.28 12.20 4.96
C VAL A 89 -12.42 12.85 5.76
N GLY A 90 -12.18 13.14 7.04
CA GLY A 90 -13.16 13.82 7.91
C GLY A 90 -14.19 12.89 8.60
N SER A 91 -14.06 11.57 8.48
CA SER A 91 -14.91 10.60 9.19
C SER A 91 -14.13 9.35 9.58
N ASN A 92 -14.38 8.82 10.78
CA ASN A 92 -13.88 7.50 11.19
C ASN A 92 -14.63 6.37 10.48
N THR A 93 -15.86 6.56 10.00
CA THR A 93 -16.66 5.46 9.43
C THR A 93 -16.10 5.02 8.07
N TYR A 94 -15.99 3.70 7.88
CA TYR A 94 -15.54 3.10 6.63
C TYR A 94 -16.41 3.55 5.43
N LEU A 95 -15.76 3.87 4.32
CA LEU A 95 -16.34 4.47 3.10
C LEU A 95 -17.02 5.86 3.28
N ALA A 96 -17.04 6.45 4.47
CA ALA A 96 -17.60 7.78 4.71
C ALA A 96 -16.55 8.90 4.58
N GLY A 97 -17.00 10.16 4.63
CA GLY A 97 -16.14 11.35 4.55
C GLY A 97 -16.20 12.08 3.21
N GLN A 98 -15.47 13.19 3.10
CA GLN A 98 -15.30 13.96 1.86
C GLN A 98 -14.41 13.15 0.91
N ARG A 99 -14.93 12.75 -0.26
CA ARG A 99 -14.15 12.09 -1.32
C ARG A 99 -13.42 13.14 -2.15
N ILE A 100 -12.10 13.04 -2.24
CA ILE A 100 -11.24 13.96 -3.01
C ILE A 100 -10.36 13.15 -3.97
N THR A 101 -10.16 13.63 -5.19
CA THR A 101 -9.29 12.98 -6.17
C THR A 101 -7.83 13.41 -5.96
N VAL A 102 -6.90 12.47 -6.12
CA VAL A 102 -5.45 12.73 -6.11
C VAL A 102 -5.01 13.22 -7.49
N ASP A 103 -4.25 14.32 -7.55
CA ASP A 103 -3.72 14.90 -8.80
C ASP A 103 -2.17 14.84 -8.91
N ALA A 104 -1.45 14.52 -7.84
CA ALA A 104 -0.03 14.17 -7.89
C ALA A 104 0.35 13.12 -6.82
N VAL A 105 1.43 12.40 -7.10
CA VAL A 105 1.98 11.33 -6.25
C VAL A 105 3.48 11.54 -6.19
N GLU A 106 4.01 11.94 -5.03
CA GLU A 106 5.42 12.24 -4.84
C GLU A 106 6.03 11.20 -3.89
N VAL A 107 7.10 10.51 -4.33
CA VAL A 107 7.89 9.58 -3.50
C VAL A 107 9.32 10.12 -3.32
N PRO A 108 10.02 9.84 -2.20
CA PRO A 108 11.40 10.28 -2.00
C PRO A 108 12.43 9.41 -2.74
N SER A 109 12.09 8.15 -2.97
CA SER A 109 12.91 7.15 -3.67
C SER A 109 12.01 6.01 -4.14
N ALA A 110 12.55 5.07 -4.93
CA ALA A 110 11.85 3.84 -5.31
C ALA A 110 12.04 2.67 -4.32
N VAL A 111 12.66 2.93 -3.15
CA VAL A 111 12.95 1.92 -2.11
C VAL A 111 12.27 2.22 -0.78
N ALA A 112 11.96 3.49 -0.51
CA ALA A 112 11.29 3.93 0.70
C ALA A 112 9.76 3.82 0.52
N ASP A 113 9.10 2.94 1.28
CA ASP A 113 7.66 2.69 1.18
C ASP A 113 6.81 3.82 1.80
N ILE A 114 6.97 5.04 1.30
CA ILE A 114 6.35 6.27 1.80
C ILE A 114 6.05 7.22 0.63
N VAL A 115 4.85 7.80 0.64
CA VAL A 115 4.37 8.64 -0.46
C VAL A 115 3.53 9.81 0.05
N LEU A 116 3.66 10.94 -0.64
CA LEU A 116 2.81 12.12 -0.49
C LEU A 116 1.83 12.19 -1.66
N LEU A 117 0.54 12.10 -1.37
CA LEU A 117 -0.54 12.31 -2.34
C LEU A 117 -0.96 13.78 -2.29
N HIS A 118 -0.87 14.48 -3.41
CA HIS A 118 -1.48 15.80 -3.55
C HIS A 118 -2.95 15.66 -3.93
N LEU A 119 -3.79 16.49 -3.32
CA LEU A 119 -5.24 16.48 -3.49
C LEU A 119 -5.69 17.59 -4.43
N THR A 120 -6.66 17.29 -5.29
CA THR A 120 -7.32 18.27 -6.20
C THR A 120 -7.96 19.47 -5.51
N GLU A 121 -8.40 19.31 -4.26
CA GLU A 121 -8.95 20.37 -3.40
C GLU A 121 -8.50 20.20 -1.95
N ALA A 122 -8.75 21.22 -1.12
CA ALA A 122 -8.41 21.17 0.30
C ALA A 122 -9.36 20.24 1.07
N ALA A 123 -8.78 19.35 1.87
CA ALA A 123 -9.51 18.45 2.75
C ALA A 123 -10.11 19.18 3.96
N SER A 124 -11.33 18.77 4.33
CA SER A 124 -11.95 19.13 5.60
C SER A 124 -11.38 18.28 6.75
N GLY A 125 -10.43 18.85 7.49
CA GLY A 125 -9.87 18.21 8.68
C GLY A 125 -8.72 19.00 9.30
N PRO A 126 -8.37 18.72 10.57
CA PRO A 126 -7.09 19.14 11.12
C PRO A 126 -5.95 18.36 10.45
N VAL A 127 -4.77 18.95 10.41
CA VAL A 127 -3.55 18.29 9.93
C VAL A 127 -2.78 17.69 11.12
N VAL A 128 -2.18 16.52 10.93
CA VAL A 128 -1.35 15.88 11.95
C VAL A 128 -0.02 16.62 12.12
N GLN A 129 0.61 16.49 13.29
CA GLN A 129 2.00 16.89 13.47
C GLN A 129 2.91 15.69 13.21
N LEU A 130 3.89 15.84 12.35
CA LEU A 130 4.91 14.82 12.10
C LEU A 130 6.07 14.94 13.10
N ALA A 131 6.84 13.87 13.25
CA ALA A 131 8.11 13.88 13.97
C ALA A 131 9.08 14.94 13.41
N GLU A 132 10.01 15.41 14.25
CA GLU A 132 11.13 16.26 13.81
C GLU A 132 12.24 15.37 13.24
N ALA A 133 13.10 15.91 12.37
CA ALA A 133 14.23 15.15 11.81
C ALA A 133 15.24 14.63 12.87
N THR A 134 15.18 15.15 14.09
CA THR A 134 16.00 14.73 15.24
C THR A 134 15.25 13.83 16.23
N SER A 135 13.99 13.48 15.98
CA SER A 135 13.21 12.59 16.84
C SER A 135 13.78 11.17 16.84
N VAL A 136 13.72 10.50 18.00
CA VAL A 136 14.06 9.08 18.15
C VAL A 136 12.87 8.40 18.83
N ALA A 137 12.27 7.41 18.15
CA ALA A 137 11.09 6.70 18.63
C ALA A 137 11.40 5.28 19.16
N ILE A 138 12.66 4.83 19.07
CA ILE A 138 13.09 3.49 19.50
C ILE A 138 13.00 3.37 21.02
N GLY A 139 12.35 2.30 21.50
CA GLY A 139 12.06 2.05 22.91
C GLY A 139 10.79 2.73 23.43
N SER A 140 10.06 3.46 22.59
CA SER A 140 8.76 4.04 22.93
C SER A 140 7.60 3.11 22.59
N ASP A 141 6.55 3.16 23.41
CA ASP A 141 5.23 2.69 23.00
C ASP A 141 4.62 3.71 22.03
N ALA A 142 3.97 3.22 20.98
CA ALA A 142 3.31 4.02 19.97
C ALA A 142 1.85 3.57 19.78
N THR A 143 1.00 4.49 19.33
CA THR A 143 -0.38 4.17 18.94
C THR A 143 -0.48 4.11 17.42
N ALA A 144 -0.71 2.91 16.88
CA ALA A 144 -0.99 2.68 15.47
C ALA A 144 -2.49 2.88 15.19
N TYR A 145 -2.86 3.41 14.02
CA TYR A 145 -4.25 3.60 13.60
C TYR A 145 -4.49 3.04 12.18
N GLY A 146 -5.68 2.49 11.94
CA GLY A 146 -6.09 2.04 10.61
C GLY A 146 -7.51 1.46 10.52
N TRP A 147 -7.88 1.11 9.29
CA TRP A 147 -9.15 0.47 8.89
C TRP A 147 -8.97 -0.99 8.41
N GLY A 148 -7.79 -1.57 8.63
CA GLY A 148 -7.43 -2.88 8.11
C GLY A 148 -8.29 -4.03 8.65
N SER A 149 -8.05 -5.21 8.10
CA SER A 149 -8.94 -6.35 8.35
C SER A 149 -8.91 -6.80 9.81
N GLU A 150 -10.10 -7.06 10.31
CA GLU A 150 -10.38 -7.53 11.67
C GLU A 150 -10.05 -9.03 11.84
N GLY A 151 -9.78 -9.74 10.72
CA GLY A 151 -9.30 -11.12 10.73
C GLY A 151 -9.38 -11.83 9.38
N THR A 152 -9.64 -13.14 9.41
CA THR A 152 -9.87 -14.02 8.24
C THR A 152 -11.28 -14.64 8.30
N PRO A 153 -12.13 -14.55 7.25
CA PRO A 153 -11.90 -13.91 5.96
C PRO A 153 -11.69 -12.40 6.07
N LEU A 154 -11.11 -11.78 5.03
CA LEU A 154 -10.80 -10.35 5.05
C LEU A 154 -12.08 -9.50 5.09
N VAL A 155 -12.26 -8.76 6.18
CA VAL A 155 -13.36 -7.81 6.42
C VAL A 155 -12.73 -6.55 7.03
N MET A 156 -12.78 -5.43 6.31
CA MET A 156 -12.25 -4.15 6.77
C MET A 156 -13.03 -3.65 8.00
N ALA A 157 -12.35 -2.98 8.91
CA ALA A 157 -12.97 -2.40 10.09
C ALA A 157 -14.06 -1.37 9.72
N PRO A 158 -15.27 -1.44 10.31
CA PRO A 158 -16.37 -0.53 9.96
C PRO A 158 -16.16 0.92 10.44
N SER A 159 -15.15 1.14 11.28
CA SER A 159 -14.70 2.44 11.79
C SER A 159 -13.17 2.43 11.91
N LEU A 160 -12.53 3.59 11.99
CA LEU A 160 -11.12 3.72 12.32
C LEU A 160 -10.87 3.15 13.71
N LYS A 161 -9.80 2.35 13.83
CA LYS A 161 -9.42 1.66 15.07
C LYS A 161 -7.95 1.93 15.36
N LYS A 162 -7.54 1.66 16.59
CA LYS A 162 -6.18 1.95 17.08
C LYS A 162 -5.67 0.84 17.98
N ALA A 163 -4.35 0.65 18.00
CA ALA A 163 -3.68 -0.34 18.83
C ALA A 163 -2.38 0.22 19.41
N SER A 164 -2.01 -0.25 20.61
CA SER A 164 -0.68 -0.01 21.16
C SER A 164 0.32 -1.00 20.58
N ILE A 165 1.48 -0.50 20.19
CA ILE A 165 2.64 -1.25 19.70
C ILE A 165 3.89 -0.74 20.43
N HIS A 166 4.94 -1.56 20.51
CA HIS A 166 6.24 -1.16 21.06
C HIS A 166 7.28 -1.06 19.95
N ILE A 167 8.00 0.05 19.82
CA ILE A 167 9.02 0.25 18.78
C ILE A 167 10.35 -0.34 19.27
N ASP A 168 10.62 -1.59 18.91
CA ASP A 168 11.76 -2.35 19.42
C ASP A 168 13.14 -1.79 18.97
N SER A 169 13.28 -1.47 17.68
CA SER A 169 14.57 -1.20 17.05
C SER A 169 14.43 -0.63 15.63
N ARG A 170 15.55 -0.51 14.89
CA ARG A 170 15.52 -0.33 13.43
C ARG A 170 15.52 -1.69 12.72
N TYR A 171 14.76 -1.79 11.63
CA TYR A 171 14.88 -2.88 10.67
C TYR A 171 15.91 -2.54 9.58
N SER A 172 15.88 -1.30 9.09
CA SER A 172 16.79 -0.75 8.09
C SER A 172 17.18 0.69 8.44
N ASP A 173 17.92 1.40 7.57
CA ASP A 173 18.22 2.81 7.79
C ASP A 173 16.96 3.70 7.76
N GLU A 174 15.96 3.30 6.98
CA GLU A 174 14.68 3.99 6.75
C GLU A 174 13.52 3.43 7.59
N GLU A 175 13.56 2.17 8.02
CA GLU A 175 12.43 1.51 8.70
C GLU A 175 12.67 1.22 10.19
N LEU A 176 11.62 1.44 10.98
CA LEU A 176 11.48 1.00 12.36
C LEU A 176 10.86 -0.40 12.41
N LEU A 177 11.34 -1.20 13.35
CA LEU A 177 10.73 -2.47 13.75
C LEU A 177 9.91 -2.24 15.03
N ALA A 178 8.67 -2.72 15.03
CA ALA A 178 7.81 -2.74 16.20
C ALA A 178 7.17 -4.12 16.44
N THR A 179 6.67 -4.35 17.65
CA THR A 179 5.90 -5.52 18.04
C THR A 179 4.55 -5.08 18.58
N GLY A 180 3.46 -5.74 18.16
CA GLY A 180 2.12 -5.41 18.64
C GLY A 180 1.94 -5.70 20.15
N VAL A 181 1.26 -4.78 20.87
CA VAL A 181 1.02 -4.91 22.33
C VAL A 181 -0.45 -5.21 22.61
N THR A 182 -1.37 -4.35 22.16
CA THR A 182 -2.82 -4.61 22.24
C THR A 182 -3.41 -5.05 20.90
N GLY A 183 -2.66 -4.90 19.81
CA GLY A 183 -3.00 -5.38 18.48
C GLY A 183 -1.88 -5.13 17.47
N SER A 184 -2.07 -5.62 16.25
CA SER A 184 -1.13 -5.47 15.13
C SER A 184 -1.86 -5.22 13.83
N GLY A 185 -1.31 -4.33 12.99
CA GLY A 185 -1.84 -4.03 11.66
C GLY A 185 -1.91 -5.25 10.73
N TRP A 186 -2.75 -5.13 9.72
CA TRP A 186 -3.07 -6.11 8.69
C TRP A 186 -3.28 -5.44 7.31
N ASN A 187 -3.73 -6.21 6.31
CA ASN A 187 -4.23 -5.73 5.02
C ASN A 187 -5.23 -4.57 5.25
N GLY A 188 -4.97 -3.40 4.67
CA GLY A 188 -5.77 -2.18 4.83
C GLY A 188 -5.26 -1.18 5.90
N ASP A 189 -4.44 -1.62 6.84
CA ASP A 189 -3.74 -0.71 7.77
C ASP A 189 -2.51 -0.07 7.12
N SER A 190 -2.00 -0.64 6.02
CA SER A 190 -0.92 -0.10 5.18
C SER A 190 -1.06 1.41 4.98
N GLY A 191 0.05 2.13 5.14
CA GLY A 191 0.09 3.60 5.13
C GLY A 191 -0.42 4.31 6.39
N GLY A 192 -0.98 3.57 7.35
CA GLY A 192 -1.50 4.10 8.61
C GLY A 192 -0.40 4.65 9.53
N PRO A 193 -0.71 5.66 10.37
CA PRO A 193 0.29 6.31 11.21
C PRO A 193 0.60 5.52 12.48
N TRP A 194 1.85 5.62 12.94
CA TRP A 194 2.20 5.36 14.34
C TRP A 194 2.48 6.69 15.04
N PHE A 195 1.81 6.94 16.18
CA PHE A 195 1.97 8.14 16.98
C PHE A 195 2.76 7.90 18.28
N VAL A 196 3.71 8.79 18.58
CA VAL A 196 4.37 8.92 19.89
C VAL A 196 4.26 10.39 20.30
N ASP A 197 3.84 10.67 21.54
CA ASP A 197 3.65 12.02 22.09
C ASP A 197 2.88 12.99 21.17
N GLY A 198 1.83 12.48 20.52
CA GLY A 198 0.98 13.23 19.60
C GLY A 198 1.62 13.60 18.26
N ARG A 199 2.80 13.05 17.93
CA ARG A 199 3.46 13.19 16.63
C ARG A 199 3.51 11.86 15.89
N GLN A 200 3.25 11.89 14.59
CA GLN A 200 3.41 10.71 13.75
C GLN A 200 4.90 10.45 13.53
N VAL A 201 5.38 9.31 14.03
CA VAL A 201 6.78 8.87 13.94
C VAL A 201 7.01 7.86 12.82
N ALA A 202 5.97 7.15 12.38
CA ALA A 202 6.08 6.18 11.29
C ALA A 202 4.85 6.13 10.39
N VAL A 203 5.06 5.56 9.20
CA VAL A 203 4.04 5.10 8.25
C VAL A 203 4.12 3.58 8.20
N PHE A 204 3.05 2.87 8.59
CA PHE A 204 3.01 1.40 8.59
C PHE A 204 3.18 0.86 7.16
N SER A 205 4.21 0.03 6.96
CA SER A 205 4.59 -0.50 5.64
C SER A 205 4.24 -1.98 5.50
N GLY A 206 4.41 -2.77 6.56
CA GLY A 206 4.13 -4.20 6.47
C GLY A 206 4.17 -4.94 7.81
N VAL A 207 3.84 -6.23 7.77
CA VAL A 207 3.77 -7.08 8.97
C VAL A 207 4.21 -8.51 8.68
N ASN A 208 4.95 -9.08 9.63
CA ASN A 208 5.56 -10.40 9.56
C ASN A 208 5.04 -11.30 10.69
N GLY A 209 4.73 -12.56 10.35
CA GLY A 209 4.21 -13.55 11.32
C GLY A 209 2.75 -13.30 11.73
N GLN A 210 2.00 -12.59 10.90
CA GLN A 210 0.60 -12.27 11.11
C GLN A 210 -0.28 -13.36 10.45
N GLY A 211 -1.36 -13.78 11.11
CA GLY A 211 -2.33 -14.77 10.60
C GLY A 211 -3.81 -14.39 10.74
N GLY A 212 -4.12 -13.11 10.99
CA GLY A 212 -5.47 -12.57 11.20
C GLY A 212 -5.93 -12.64 12.65
N THR A 213 -5.07 -13.13 13.55
CA THR A 213 -5.33 -13.28 14.99
C THR A 213 -4.11 -12.95 15.87
N ASN A 214 -2.93 -12.67 15.29
CA ASN A 214 -1.71 -12.45 16.08
C ASN A 214 -1.59 -10.99 16.53
N LEU A 215 -2.00 -10.71 17.77
CA LEU A 215 -1.90 -9.38 18.39
C LEU A 215 -0.44 -8.89 18.53
N HIS A 216 0.54 -9.80 18.51
CA HIS A 216 1.95 -9.56 18.80
C HIS A 216 2.86 -9.83 17.58
N ALA A 217 2.33 -9.67 16.37
CA ALA A 217 3.13 -9.79 15.16
C ALA A 217 4.16 -8.64 15.06
N ARG A 218 5.22 -8.89 14.28
CA ARG A 218 6.31 -7.94 14.04
C ARG A 218 5.94 -7.03 12.88
N GLN A 219 5.91 -5.73 13.13
CA GLN A 219 5.44 -4.71 12.20
C GLN A 219 6.62 -3.85 11.74
N LEU A 220 6.57 -3.39 10.48
CA LEU A 220 7.52 -2.47 9.88
C LEU A 220 6.82 -1.14 9.61
N GLY A 221 7.52 -0.05 9.89
CA GLY A 221 7.04 1.29 9.59
C GLY A 221 8.17 2.22 9.16
N VAL A 222 7.98 2.94 8.05
CA VAL A 222 8.96 3.90 7.53
C VAL A 222 9.08 5.08 8.50
N ASP A 223 10.31 5.39 8.91
CA ASP A 223 10.66 6.39 9.91
C ASP A 223 10.47 7.82 9.36
N VAL A 224 9.40 8.48 9.80
CA VAL A 224 9.03 9.83 9.32
C VAL A 224 10.13 10.85 9.63
N ALA A 225 10.94 10.67 10.68
CA ALA A 225 12.05 11.57 10.98
C ALA A 225 13.14 11.51 9.89
N ARG A 226 13.39 10.35 9.28
CA ARG A 226 14.36 10.20 8.18
C ARG A 226 13.93 10.95 6.92
N HIS A 227 12.64 10.92 6.60
CA HIS A 227 12.09 11.54 5.40
C HIS A 227 11.62 12.99 5.62
N ARG A 228 11.73 13.53 6.85
CA ARG A 228 11.14 14.82 7.22
C ARG A 228 11.56 15.98 6.32
N ALA A 229 12.84 16.06 5.97
CA ALA A 229 13.37 17.12 5.09
C ALA A 229 12.77 17.07 3.67
N TRP A 230 12.52 15.86 3.14
CA TRP A 230 11.82 15.69 1.87
C TRP A 230 10.33 16.06 2.00
N ILE A 231 9.66 15.61 3.07
CA ILE A 231 8.24 15.93 3.31
C ILE A 231 8.02 17.45 3.35
N ASP A 232 8.82 18.18 4.13
CA ASP A 232 8.70 19.64 4.24
C ASP A 232 9.02 20.34 2.90
N ALA A 233 10.03 19.88 2.16
CA ALA A 233 10.40 20.44 0.87
C ALA A 233 9.30 20.25 -0.19
N THR A 234 8.72 19.04 -0.28
CA THR A 234 7.63 18.70 -1.21
C THR A 234 6.36 19.48 -0.88
N ILE A 235 5.96 19.53 0.41
CA ILE A 235 4.77 20.29 0.83
C ILE A 235 4.93 21.79 0.56
N ALA A 236 6.14 22.35 0.77
CA ALA A 236 6.42 23.76 0.53
C ALA A 236 6.60 24.12 -0.95
N GLY A 237 7.15 23.21 -1.77
CA GLY A 237 7.34 23.40 -3.20
C GLY A 237 6.04 23.24 -4.02
N GLY A 238 5.10 22.44 -3.50
CA GLY A 238 3.97 21.96 -4.28
C GLY A 238 4.35 20.74 -5.14
N PRO A 239 3.41 20.17 -5.92
CA PRO A 239 3.69 19.08 -6.84
C PRO A 239 4.82 19.40 -7.83
N THR A 240 5.58 18.39 -8.23
CA THR A 240 6.73 18.52 -9.13
C THR A 240 6.28 18.82 -10.57
N VAL A 241 6.11 20.11 -10.90
CA VAL A 241 5.70 20.57 -12.25
C VAL A 241 6.91 20.69 -13.18
N HIS A 242 7.12 19.71 -14.06
CA HIS A 242 8.05 19.87 -15.20
C HIS A 242 7.34 20.52 -16.40
N PRO A 243 7.93 21.56 -17.03
CA PRO A 243 7.24 22.45 -17.97
C PRO A 243 6.84 21.85 -19.33
N SER A 244 7.22 20.60 -19.61
CA SER A 244 6.99 19.92 -20.89
C SER A 244 5.96 18.80 -20.86
N GLY A 245 5.49 18.36 -19.68
CA GLY A 245 4.70 17.13 -19.57
C GLY A 245 5.46 15.89 -20.07
N GLN A 246 6.79 15.90 -19.91
CA GLN A 246 7.69 14.84 -20.34
C GLN A 246 8.57 14.40 -19.18
N VAL A 247 8.82 13.09 -19.14
CA VAL A 247 9.85 12.46 -18.32
C VAL A 247 11.21 12.81 -18.90
N VAL A 248 12.21 13.06 -18.06
CA VAL A 248 13.57 13.38 -18.53
C VAL A 248 14.58 12.42 -17.92
N LEU A 249 15.22 11.60 -18.76
CA LEU A 249 16.38 10.80 -18.36
C LEU A 249 17.66 11.65 -18.43
N TYR A 250 18.61 11.36 -17.54
CA TYR A 250 19.92 12.00 -17.42
C TYR A 250 21.02 10.95 -17.35
N ASP A 251 22.14 11.17 -18.05
CA ASP A 251 23.26 10.22 -18.08
C ASP A 251 24.24 10.33 -16.90
N LEU A 252 23.97 11.24 -15.96
CA LEU A 252 24.65 11.35 -14.68
C LEU A 252 23.64 11.56 -13.53
N SER A 253 23.99 11.04 -12.36
CA SER A 253 23.31 11.29 -11.08
C SER A 253 23.11 12.77 -10.78
N ASN A 254 22.24 13.06 -9.80
CA ASN A 254 21.81 14.40 -9.38
C ASN A 254 21.21 15.23 -10.54
N PHE A 255 20.57 14.56 -11.50
CA PHE A 255 19.89 15.18 -12.65
C PHE A 255 20.81 16.09 -13.47
N SER A 256 21.98 15.55 -13.85
CA SER A 256 23.04 16.29 -14.53
C SER A 256 23.53 15.55 -15.79
N GLY A 257 24.45 16.16 -16.54
CA GLY A 257 24.97 15.56 -17.77
C GLY A 257 24.07 15.75 -19.00
N ILE A 258 24.11 14.79 -19.92
CA ILE A 258 23.28 14.71 -21.11
C ILE A 258 21.88 14.26 -20.71
N SER A 259 20.85 14.94 -21.21
CA SER A 259 19.46 14.66 -20.86
C SER A 259 18.54 14.54 -22.08
N GLN A 260 17.55 13.65 -22.02
CA GLN A 260 16.55 13.49 -23.08
C GLN A 260 15.12 13.40 -22.50
N GLY A 261 14.19 14.13 -23.10
CA GLY A 261 12.77 14.15 -22.75
C GLY A 261 11.93 13.12 -23.51
N PHE A 262 10.95 12.53 -22.84
CA PHE A 262 10.04 11.49 -23.31
C PHE A 262 8.60 11.81 -22.90
N GLY A 263 7.70 11.95 -23.89
CA GLY A 263 6.26 12.10 -23.64
C GLY A 263 5.57 10.76 -23.40
N ILE A 264 4.26 10.77 -23.20
CA ILE A 264 3.43 9.55 -23.05
C ILE A 264 3.62 8.61 -24.25
N GLY A 265 3.78 7.31 -23.97
CA GLY A 265 4.02 6.26 -24.95
C GLY A 265 5.12 5.26 -24.54
N ARG A 266 5.40 4.31 -25.43
CA ARG A 266 6.53 3.38 -25.33
C ARG A 266 7.75 3.95 -26.06
N HIS A 267 8.92 3.85 -25.44
CA HIS A 267 10.19 4.33 -26.00
C HIS A 267 11.30 3.31 -25.79
N GLU A 268 11.96 2.92 -26.88
CA GLU A 268 13.15 2.08 -26.86
C GLU A 268 14.39 2.99 -26.79
N LEU A 269 15.19 2.88 -25.74
CA LEU A 269 16.35 3.75 -25.54
C LEU A 269 17.50 3.44 -26.51
N SER A 270 17.59 2.18 -26.95
CA SER A 270 18.45 1.73 -28.05
C SER A 270 18.20 2.44 -29.40
N ASN A 271 16.98 2.96 -29.62
CA ASN A 271 16.64 3.77 -30.80
C ASN A 271 16.93 5.27 -30.61
N THR A 272 17.43 5.69 -29.44
CA THR A 272 17.75 7.09 -29.16
C THR A 272 19.22 7.41 -29.41
N THR A 273 19.50 8.67 -29.78
CA THR A 273 20.87 9.15 -30.08
C THR A 273 21.42 10.13 -29.05
N ILE A 274 20.64 10.48 -28.02
CA ILE A 274 21.03 11.44 -26.98
C ILE A 274 21.36 10.70 -25.68
N ILE A 275 20.36 10.07 -25.03
CA ILE A 275 20.62 9.28 -23.80
C ILE A 275 21.28 7.93 -24.13
N GLY A 276 20.69 7.16 -25.06
CA GLY A 276 21.11 5.81 -25.40
C GLY A 276 20.64 4.73 -24.41
N ASP A 277 20.82 3.49 -24.82
CA ASP A 277 20.62 2.26 -24.05
C ASP A 277 21.59 2.19 -22.85
N ASP A 278 21.17 1.61 -21.72
CA ASP A 278 22.02 1.34 -20.53
C ASP A 278 22.84 2.54 -20.02
N ARG A 279 22.27 3.76 -20.12
CA ARG A 279 23.00 5.01 -19.82
C ARG A 279 22.33 5.97 -18.85
N ALA A 280 21.14 5.68 -18.36
CA ALA A 280 20.44 6.57 -17.43
C ALA A 280 20.92 6.38 -15.99
N SER A 281 21.34 7.47 -15.35
CA SER A 281 21.75 7.54 -13.94
C SER A 281 20.83 8.42 -13.07
N ALA A 282 19.95 9.21 -13.68
CA ALA A 282 18.82 9.84 -12.99
C ALA A 282 17.60 9.99 -13.91
N ILE A 283 16.41 10.01 -13.33
CA ILE A 283 15.13 10.19 -14.02
C ILE A 283 14.33 11.29 -13.34
N ARG A 284 13.78 12.22 -14.13
CA ARG A 284 12.78 13.17 -13.67
C ARG A 284 11.40 12.76 -14.16
N VAL A 285 10.44 12.67 -13.25
CA VAL A 285 9.06 12.27 -13.57
C VAL A 285 8.12 13.40 -13.13
N PRO A 286 7.37 14.01 -14.06
CA PRO A 286 6.44 15.08 -13.72
C PRO A 286 5.30 14.55 -12.86
N ALA A 287 4.82 15.39 -11.93
CA ALA A 287 3.56 15.17 -11.24
C ALA A 287 2.44 14.83 -12.25
N GLY A 288 1.73 13.72 -11.96
CA GLY A 288 0.68 13.20 -12.84
C GLY A 288 1.16 12.27 -13.96
N LEU A 289 2.46 11.95 -14.06
CA LEU A 289 2.99 10.87 -14.91
C LEU A 289 3.56 9.71 -14.08
N ARG A 290 3.58 8.52 -14.69
CA ARG A 290 4.28 7.32 -14.20
C ARG A 290 5.20 6.81 -15.30
N VAL A 291 6.34 6.28 -14.90
CA VAL A 291 7.30 5.61 -15.78
C VAL A 291 7.49 4.20 -15.31
N THR A 292 7.18 3.24 -16.17
CA THR A 292 7.69 1.88 -16.01
C THR A 292 8.97 1.79 -16.84
N ALA A 293 10.10 1.56 -16.19
CA ALA A 293 11.41 1.39 -16.82
C ALA A 293 11.84 -0.07 -16.78
N PHE A 294 12.30 -0.59 -17.90
CA PHE A 294 12.54 -2.01 -18.14
C PHE A 294 14.02 -2.27 -18.42
N MET A 295 14.55 -3.37 -17.86
CA MET A 295 15.94 -3.79 -18.05
C MET A 295 16.22 -4.36 -19.45
N HIS A 296 15.19 -4.68 -20.24
CA HIS A 296 15.35 -5.11 -21.63
C HIS A 296 14.47 -4.27 -22.58
N PRO A 297 14.76 -4.30 -23.90
CA PRO A 297 13.89 -3.74 -24.93
C PRO A 297 12.46 -4.31 -24.94
N ASP A 298 11.58 -3.67 -25.71
CA ASP A 298 10.18 -4.07 -25.97
C ASP A 298 9.27 -4.12 -24.72
N ALA A 299 9.65 -3.43 -23.64
CA ALA A 299 9.11 -3.56 -22.29
C ALA A 299 9.28 -4.98 -21.72
N GLY A 300 10.52 -5.48 -21.72
CA GLY A 300 10.88 -6.82 -21.28
C GLY A 300 11.79 -6.86 -20.04
N GLY A 301 11.90 -8.04 -19.43
CA GLY A 301 12.77 -8.26 -18.26
C GLY A 301 12.22 -7.67 -16.97
N GLU A 302 13.10 -7.47 -15.99
CA GLU A 302 12.74 -6.80 -14.72
C GLU A 302 12.39 -5.33 -14.97
N ALA A 303 11.40 -4.84 -14.24
CA ALA A 303 10.89 -3.49 -14.39
C ALA A 303 10.80 -2.76 -13.05
N ARG A 304 10.93 -1.44 -13.09
CA ARG A 304 10.70 -0.55 -11.93
C ARG A 304 9.80 0.61 -12.29
N VAL A 305 9.05 1.07 -11.28
CA VAL A 305 8.06 2.12 -11.43
C VAL A 305 8.58 3.39 -10.75
N PHE A 306 8.58 4.49 -11.48
CA PHE A 306 8.96 5.82 -10.99
C PHE A 306 7.81 6.80 -11.22
N THR A 307 7.41 7.52 -10.16
CA THR A 307 6.37 8.57 -10.18
C THR A 307 6.90 9.95 -9.82
N SER A 308 8.15 10.06 -9.36
CA SER A 308 8.83 11.31 -9.03
C SER A 308 10.29 11.32 -9.49
N ASP A 309 10.95 12.47 -9.34
CA ASP A 309 12.37 12.65 -9.61
C ASP A 309 13.24 11.71 -8.74
N THR A 310 13.96 10.78 -9.38
CA THR A 310 14.74 9.71 -8.73
C THR A 310 16.18 9.66 -9.24
N ASP A 311 17.16 9.53 -8.34
CA ASP A 311 18.53 9.16 -8.68
C ASP A 311 18.64 7.64 -8.83
N LEU A 312 19.01 7.16 -10.02
CA LEU A 312 18.98 5.74 -10.34
C LEU A 312 20.16 4.98 -9.72
N VAL A 313 21.26 5.66 -9.39
CA VAL A 313 22.36 5.08 -8.61
C VAL A 313 21.91 4.79 -7.19
N ALA A 314 21.21 5.73 -6.55
CA ALA A 314 20.65 5.54 -5.22
C ALA A 314 19.56 4.45 -5.20
N ALA A 315 18.75 4.36 -6.27
CA ALA A 315 17.77 3.28 -6.42
C ALA A 315 18.42 1.90 -6.70
N GLY A 316 19.66 1.83 -7.17
CA GLY A 316 20.25 0.58 -7.67
C GLY A 316 19.58 0.11 -8.97
N PHE A 317 19.31 1.05 -9.89
CA PHE A 317 18.77 0.83 -11.23
C PHE A 317 19.51 1.72 -12.26
N ASP A 318 20.77 2.01 -11.97
CA ASP A 318 21.69 2.80 -12.79
C ASP A 318 22.18 2.02 -14.01
N ASN A 319 22.32 2.72 -15.14
CA ASN A 319 22.95 2.18 -16.37
C ASN A 319 22.40 0.81 -16.80
N THR A 320 21.08 0.61 -16.65
CA THR A 320 20.41 -0.66 -16.97
C THR A 320 19.06 -0.52 -17.68
N ILE A 321 18.62 0.70 -18.01
CA ILE A 321 17.32 0.92 -18.65
C ILE A 321 17.47 0.80 -20.16
N SER A 322 16.71 -0.12 -20.78
CA SER A 322 16.67 -0.29 -22.24
C SER A 322 15.36 0.18 -22.87
N SER A 323 14.24 0.10 -22.16
CA SER A 323 12.96 0.64 -22.64
C SER A 323 12.14 1.25 -21.51
N ILE A 324 11.28 2.21 -21.85
CA ILE A 324 10.37 2.87 -20.90
C ILE A 324 8.94 2.94 -21.46
N VAL A 325 7.97 2.81 -20.57
CA VAL A 325 6.56 3.17 -20.78
C VAL A 325 6.28 4.42 -19.96
N VAL A 326 5.94 5.52 -20.61
CA VAL A 326 5.45 6.73 -19.95
C VAL A 326 3.93 6.76 -20.09
N ALA A 327 3.22 6.86 -18.97
CA ALA A 327 1.76 6.96 -18.90
C ALA A 327 1.35 8.09 -17.94
N HIS A 328 0.07 8.45 -17.87
CA HIS A 328 -0.39 9.21 -16.71
C HIS A 328 -0.28 8.35 -15.45
N ALA A 329 0.03 8.98 -14.30
CA ALA A 329 0.07 8.28 -13.02
C ALA A 329 -1.26 7.59 -12.68
N THR A 330 -2.33 8.15 -13.20
CA THR A 330 -3.73 7.71 -13.08
C THR A 330 -4.17 6.64 -14.07
N ASP A 331 -3.34 6.28 -15.06
CA ASP A 331 -3.67 5.27 -16.09
C ASP A 331 -3.35 3.85 -15.62
N PRO A 332 -4.15 2.82 -15.97
CA PRO A 332 -3.92 1.44 -15.53
C PRO A 332 -2.55 0.91 -15.94
N GLN A 333 -1.85 0.28 -14.97
CA GLN A 333 -0.53 -0.29 -15.19
C GLN A 333 -0.65 -1.65 -15.88
N LEU A 334 -0.96 -1.58 -17.18
CA LEU A 334 -1.25 -2.72 -18.05
C LEU A 334 -0.03 -3.14 -18.88
N ASP A 335 1.17 -2.95 -18.35
CA ASP A 335 2.44 -3.15 -19.05
C ASP A 335 3.41 -4.10 -18.33
N VAL A 336 3.04 -4.62 -17.16
CA VAL A 336 3.83 -5.52 -16.31
C VAL A 336 2.99 -6.61 -15.67
N VAL A 337 3.64 -7.64 -15.16
CA VAL A 337 3.11 -8.62 -14.20
C VAL A 337 3.79 -8.38 -12.85
N THR A 338 3.03 -8.38 -11.77
CA THR A 338 3.56 -8.23 -10.40
C THR A 338 3.41 -9.55 -9.64
N LEU A 339 4.48 -9.99 -8.99
CA LEU A 339 4.53 -11.20 -8.17
C LEU A 339 4.77 -10.81 -6.71
N TYR A 340 4.02 -11.41 -5.78
CA TYR A 340 4.02 -11.05 -4.36
C TYR A 340 4.44 -12.21 -3.47
N GLU A 341 5.14 -11.88 -2.39
CA GLU A 341 5.58 -12.83 -1.36
C GLU A 341 4.42 -13.51 -0.64
N ASN A 342 3.37 -12.77 -0.29
CA ASN A 342 2.24 -13.31 0.45
C ASN A 342 0.99 -13.42 -0.44
N ALA A 343 -0.04 -14.09 0.09
CA ALA A 343 -1.37 -14.08 -0.50
C ALA A 343 -1.99 -12.67 -0.43
N ASN A 344 -3.01 -12.44 -1.26
CA ASN A 344 -3.80 -11.22 -1.39
C ASN A 344 -2.97 -9.97 -1.73
N PHE A 345 -1.95 -10.12 -2.58
CA PHE A 345 -1.12 -9.03 -3.10
C PHE A 345 -0.40 -8.24 -2.00
N SER A 346 0.21 -8.95 -1.04
CA SER A 346 0.86 -8.35 0.13
C SER A 346 2.27 -8.88 0.37
N GLY A 347 3.03 -8.21 1.24
CA GLY A 347 4.46 -8.47 1.47
C GLY A 347 5.34 -7.82 0.40
N ALA A 348 6.58 -8.29 0.28
CA ALA A 348 7.47 -7.84 -0.80
C ALA A 348 6.87 -8.17 -2.17
N SER A 349 7.12 -7.31 -3.17
CA SER A 349 6.70 -7.53 -4.57
C SER A 349 7.87 -7.36 -5.55
N VAL A 350 7.76 -7.98 -6.73
CA VAL A 350 8.63 -7.74 -7.89
C VAL A 350 7.82 -7.64 -9.16
N VAL A 351 8.30 -6.80 -10.09
CA VAL A 351 7.58 -6.37 -11.28
C VAL A 351 8.39 -6.76 -12.53
N TYR A 352 7.74 -7.41 -13.49
CA TYR A 352 8.38 -7.89 -14.72
C TYR A 352 7.54 -7.58 -15.97
N GLY A 353 8.22 -7.20 -17.04
CA GLY A 353 7.67 -7.09 -18.39
C GLY A 353 7.64 -8.43 -19.13
N ILE A 354 7.62 -8.37 -20.46
CA ILE A 354 7.62 -9.55 -21.34
C ILE A 354 8.93 -10.34 -21.21
N GLY A 355 8.84 -11.67 -21.35
CA GLY A 355 9.98 -12.57 -21.37
C GLY A 355 10.04 -13.48 -20.13
N ASN A 356 11.21 -14.05 -19.88
CA ASN A 356 11.42 -15.03 -18.82
C ASN A 356 12.37 -14.49 -17.74
N SER A 357 12.25 -15.01 -16.52
CA SER A 357 13.28 -14.84 -15.49
C SER A 357 13.46 -16.11 -14.66
N LEU A 358 14.56 -16.15 -13.91
CA LEU A 358 14.94 -17.23 -13.03
C LEU A 358 15.03 -16.71 -11.59
N PHE A 359 14.18 -17.24 -10.71
CA PHE A 359 14.28 -16.97 -9.27
C PHE A 359 15.19 -17.94 -8.54
N TYR A 360 15.54 -19.09 -9.14
CA TYR A 360 16.47 -20.04 -8.53
C TYR A 360 17.76 -19.35 -8.07
N SER A 361 18.15 -19.59 -6.81
CA SER A 361 19.30 -18.93 -6.12
C SER A 361 19.19 -17.42 -5.86
N THR A 362 18.02 -16.81 -6.09
CA THR A 362 17.72 -15.42 -5.68
C THR A 362 16.88 -15.40 -4.38
N PRO A 363 16.69 -14.24 -3.71
CA PRO A 363 15.77 -14.10 -2.57
C PRO A 363 14.27 -14.32 -2.90
N TRP A 364 13.93 -14.65 -4.14
CA TRP A 364 12.58 -14.95 -4.62
C TRP A 364 12.35 -16.43 -4.95
N ASP A 365 13.36 -17.29 -4.82
CA ASP A 365 13.24 -18.74 -5.03
C ASP A 365 12.15 -19.32 -4.10
N GLN A 366 11.08 -19.90 -4.68
CA GLN A 366 9.96 -20.50 -3.93
C GLN A 366 9.25 -19.54 -2.97
N ARG A 367 9.18 -18.24 -3.31
CA ARG A 367 8.60 -17.21 -2.44
C ARG A 367 7.25 -16.63 -2.91
N VAL A 368 6.77 -16.99 -4.10
CA VAL A 368 5.55 -16.36 -4.67
C VAL A 368 4.28 -17.03 -4.13
N SER A 369 3.37 -16.24 -3.57
CA SER A 369 2.05 -16.67 -3.08
C SER A 369 0.85 -15.99 -3.77
N SER A 370 1.02 -14.84 -4.42
CA SER A 370 -0.02 -14.24 -5.27
C SER A 370 0.57 -13.45 -6.45
N VAL A 371 -0.23 -13.23 -7.50
CA VAL A 371 0.22 -12.60 -8.76
C VAL A 371 -0.87 -11.72 -9.37
N ARG A 372 -0.47 -10.57 -9.93
CA ARG A 372 -1.30 -9.71 -10.78
C ARG A 372 -0.90 -9.90 -12.25
N VAL A 373 -1.88 -10.16 -13.10
CA VAL A 373 -1.69 -10.43 -14.53
C VAL A 373 -2.68 -9.58 -15.32
N PRO A 374 -2.26 -8.39 -15.80
CA PRO A 374 -3.13 -7.50 -16.55
C PRO A 374 -3.67 -8.11 -17.85
N SER A 375 -4.80 -7.58 -18.28
CA SER A 375 -5.45 -7.97 -19.54
C SER A 375 -4.49 -7.87 -20.73
N GLY A 376 -4.35 -8.95 -21.49
CA GLY A 376 -3.41 -9.02 -22.62
C GLY A 376 -2.06 -9.67 -22.29
N PHE A 377 -1.89 -10.19 -21.06
CA PHE A 377 -0.74 -11.01 -20.68
C PHE A 377 -1.13 -12.44 -20.31
N SER A 378 -0.15 -13.34 -20.50
CA SER A 378 -0.14 -14.71 -20.01
C SER A 378 1.10 -14.91 -19.15
N LEU A 379 0.91 -15.30 -17.90
CA LEU A 379 1.97 -15.68 -16.96
C LEU A 379 2.00 -17.19 -16.81
N THR A 380 3.12 -17.82 -17.18
CA THR A 380 3.39 -19.22 -16.86
C THR A 380 4.40 -19.31 -15.73
N LEU A 381 4.01 -19.87 -14.59
CA LEU A 381 4.90 -20.16 -13.46
C LEU A 381 5.41 -21.60 -13.53
N TYR A 382 6.68 -21.82 -13.15
CA TYR A 382 7.39 -23.09 -13.20
C TYR A 382 8.00 -23.45 -11.83
N ASP A 383 7.92 -24.72 -11.44
CA ASP A 383 8.48 -25.27 -10.18
C ASP A 383 9.99 -25.56 -10.24
N GLY A 384 10.59 -25.40 -11.43
CA GLY A 384 11.97 -25.69 -11.77
C GLY A 384 12.49 -24.74 -12.86
N LEU A 385 13.41 -25.23 -13.68
CA LEU A 385 14.08 -24.44 -14.73
C LEU A 385 13.28 -24.46 -16.05
N TRP A 386 12.33 -23.54 -16.20
CA TRP A 386 11.58 -23.25 -17.43
C TRP A 386 11.15 -24.50 -18.23
N ARG A 387 11.78 -24.80 -19.37
CA ARG A 387 11.45 -25.95 -20.24
C ARG A 387 11.75 -27.33 -19.64
N TYR A 388 12.41 -27.39 -18.48
CA TYR A 388 12.75 -28.60 -17.74
C TYR A 388 11.92 -28.78 -16.46
N SER A 389 10.94 -27.89 -16.21
CA SER A 389 10.02 -28.00 -15.06
C SER A 389 9.16 -29.25 -15.13
N ALA A 390 8.86 -29.84 -13.97
CA ALA A 390 7.91 -30.96 -13.87
C ALA A 390 6.47 -30.45 -13.78
N GLU A 391 6.24 -29.35 -13.06
CA GLU A 391 4.95 -28.68 -12.97
C GLU A 391 5.00 -27.25 -13.50
N SER A 392 3.88 -26.81 -14.07
CA SER A 392 3.63 -25.40 -14.39
C SER A 392 2.16 -25.02 -14.19
N ARG A 393 1.88 -23.72 -14.09
CA ARG A 393 0.53 -23.15 -14.11
C ARG A 393 0.52 -21.92 -15.02
N VAL A 394 -0.55 -21.75 -15.78
CA VAL A 394 -0.76 -20.60 -16.68
C VAL A 394 -1.90 -19.75 -16.11
N PHE A 395 -1.69 -18.44 -16.07
CA PHE A 395 -2.64 -17.45 -15.56
C PHE A 395 -2.76 -16.29 -16.56
N THR A 396 -3.98 -15.84 -16.82
CA THR A 396 -4.29 -14.71 -17.73
C THR A 396 -5.11 -13.61 -17.04
N THR A 397 -5.19 -13.70 -15.71
CA THR A 397 -5.90 -12.82 -14.79
C THR A 397 -5.21 -12.92 -13.42
N ASP A 398 -5.45 -11.94 -12.55
CA ASP A 398 -4.97 -11.95 -11.18
C ASP A 398 -5.35 -13.22 -10.40
N VAL A 399 -4.45 -13.62 -9.49
CA VAL A 399 -4.64 -14.75 -8.58
C VAL A 399 -4.24 -14.32 -7.18
N THR A 400 -5.25 -14.13 -6.31
CA THR A 400 -5.07 -13.71 -4.92
C THR A 400 -4.38 -14.75 -4.05
N ASN A 401 -4.42 -16.04 -4.39
CA ASN A 401 -3.76 -17.09 -3.60
C ASN A 401 -3.41 -18.32 -4.44
N LEU A 402 -2.11 -18.53 -4.69
CA LEU A 402 -1.57 -19.65 -5.46
C LEU A 402 -1.75 -21.02 -4.78
N ALA A 403 -2.08 -21.08 -3.48
CA ALA A 403 -2.38 -22.34 -2.79
C ALA A 403 -3.64 -22.99 -3.36
N THR A 404 -4.60 -22.19 -3.83
CA THR A 404 -5.82 -22.69 -4.49
C THR A 404 -5.52 -23.41 -5.82
N HIS A 405 -4.36 -23.14 -6.42
CA HIS A 405 -3.84 -23.80 -7.63
C HIS A 405 -2.75 -24.85 -7.35
N ASN A 406 -2.51 -25.19 -6.06
CA ASN A 406 -1.43 -26.06 -5.59
C ASN A 406 -0.05 -25.59 -6.13
N PHE A 407 0.21 -24.28 -6.07
CA PHE A 407 1.43 -23.66 -6.59
C PHE A 407 2.04 -22.57 -5.68
N ASP A 408 1.50 -22.43 -4.47
CA ASP A 408 2.04 -21.56 -3.43
C ASP A 408 3.50 -21.91 -3.10
N ASN A 409 4.37 -20.90 -3.03
CA ASN A 409 5.77 -21.06 -2.65
C ASN A 409 6.51 -22.16 -3.45
N LYS A 410 6.15 -22.34 -4.73
CA LYS A 410 6.81 -23.27 -5.67
C LYS A 410 7.63 -22.60 -6.78
N THR A 411 7.31 -21.36 -7.13
CA THR A 411 7.86 -20.67 -8.30
C THR A 411 9.39 -20.54 -8.25
N ARG A 412 10.08 -21.13 -9.23
CA ARG A 412 11.54 -21.01 -9.43
C ARG A 412 11.93 -20.31 -10.73
N SER A 413 11.02 -20.27 -11.69
CA SER A 413 11.14 -19.47 -12.92
C SER A 413 9.75 -19.18 -13.48
N PHE A 414 9.68 -18.26 -14.43
CA PHE A 414 8.43 -17.94 -15.12
C PHE A 414 8.67 -17.47 -16.55
N LEU A 415 7.59 -17.41 -17.32
CA LEU A 415 7.51 -16.80 -18.65
C LEU A 415 6.28 -15.90 -18.70
N ILE A 416 6.46 -14.66 -19.13
CA ILE A 416 5.43 -13.67 -19.41
C ILE A 416 5.35 -13.47 -20.92
N GLU A 417 4.17 -13.71 -21.49
CA GLU A 417 3.87 -13.55 -22.90
C GLU A 417 2.73 -12.55 -23.10
N ARG A 418 2.69 -11.93 -24.28
CA ARG A 418 1.56 -11.09 -24.71
C ARG A 418 0.55 -11.95 -25.47
N LEU A 419 -0.74 -11.77 -25.18
CA LEU A 419 -1.87 -12.50 -25.80
C LEU A 419 -2.35 -11.85 -27.11
#